data_AF-A0A5A9Z2I6-F1
#
_entry.id   AF-A0A5A9Z2I6-F1
#
_cell.length_a   1.000
_cell.length_b   1.000
_cell.length_c   1.000
_cell.angle_alpha   90.00
_cell.angle_beta   90.00
_cell.angle_gamma   90.00
#
_symmetry.space_group_name_H-M   'P 1'
#
loop_
_entity.id
_entity.type
_entity.pdbx_description
1 polymer ?
#
loop_
_entity_poly.entity_id
_entity_poly.type
_entity_poly.pdbx_seq_one_letter_code
_entity_poly.pdbx_strand_id
1 'polypeptide(L)'
;MEYVREFHGCRTHFRFPVVHLRHWFKLWDYLEKSAQENSFTMVVMAQLLAEKHRKGAPRVDAKIRLFRFLSQLSYAPHDMQQLARIIDWFLVLPAHFQEIFYQEIQSLKKDLNMTFITSFERNGIKQGMQLGLQKGREEGRREGVHDMLRAQIKIKFEMLPEWADMKIKKADAGDLERWICNVVTAQRVEDVFL
;
A
#
# COMPACT_ATOMS: atom_id res chain seq x y z
N MET A 1 -21.88 -1.71 -24.60
CA MET A 1 -22.07 -0.28 -24.28
C MET A 1 -21.72 0.53 -25.51
N GLU A 2 -22.17 1.79 -25.58
CA GLU A 2 -21.91 2.68 -26.71
C GLU A 2 -21.05 3.85 -26.24
N TYR A 3 -19.96 4.12 -26.95
CA TYR A 3 -19.15 5.31 -26.77
C TYR A 3 -19.36 6.23 -27.97
N VAL A 4 -19.72 7.48 -27.69
CA VAL A 4 -19.96 8.51 -28.70
C VAL A 4 -19.05 9.69 -28.43
N ARG A 5 -18.28 10.10 -29.43
CA ARG A 5 -17.48 11.33 -29.38
C ARG A 5 -17.80 12.19 -30.60
N GLU A 6 -18.00 13.47 -30.36
CA GLU A 6 -18.29 14.47 -31.39
C GLU A 6 -17.15 15.50 -31.45
N PHE A 7 -16.63 15.78 -32.63
CA PHE A 7 -15.57 16.76 -32.86
C PHE A 7 -15.77 17.44 -34.23
N HIS A 8 -15.87 18.77 -34.25
CA HIS A 8 -16.14 19.60 -35.44
C HIS A 8 -17.27 19.08 -36.35
N GLY A 9 -18.39 18.65 -35.77
CA GLY A 9 -19.56 18.18 -36.54
C GLY A 9 -19.45 16.73 -37.05
N CYS A 10 -18.34 16.04 -36.80
CA CYS A 10 -18.18 14.61 -37.05
C CYS A 10 -18.44 13.81 -35.76
N ARG A 11 -19.19 12.70 -35.88
CA ARG A 11 -19.45 11.76 -34.77
C ARG A 11 -18.77 10.41 -35.02
N THR A 12 -18.07 9.91 -34.01
CA THR A 12 -17.57 8.54 -33.96
C THR A 12 -18.44 7.74 -33.01
N HIS A 13 -19.06 6.67 -33.53
CA HIS A 13 -19.89 5.74 -32.76
C HIS A 13 -19.16 4.41 -32.63
N PHE A 14 -18.78 4.04 -31.41
CA PHE A 14 -18.07 2.78 -31.16
C PHE A 14 -18.93 1.86 -30.28
N ARG A 15 -19.28 0.69 -30.85
CA ARG A 15 -19.99 -0.39 -30.14
C ARG A 15 -19.01 -1.49 -29.82
N PHE A 16 -18.91 -1.83 -28.54
CA PHE A 16 -18.04 -2.90 -28.07
C PHE A 16 -18.75 -3.78 -27.05
N PRO A 17 -18.44 -5.09 -27.03
CA PRO A 17 -18.93 -5.99 -26.02
C PRO A 17 -18.31 -5.61 -24.67
N VAL A 18 -19.15 -5.39 -23.66
CA VAL A 18 -18.70 -5.18 -22.29
C VAL A 18 -18.93 -6.48 -21.54
N VAL A 19 -17.85 -7.13 -21.13
CA VAL A 19 -17.91 -8.33 -20.30
C VAL A 19 -17.80 -7.90 -18.84
N HIS A 20 -18.87 -8.07 -18.08
CA HIS A 20 -18.83 -7.85 -16.64
C HIS A 20 -18.07 -9.00 -15.97
N LEU A 21 -16.97 -8.67 -15.28
CA LEU A 21 -16.15 -9.65 -14.55
C LEU A 21 -16.99 -10.50 -13.59
N ARG A 22 -18.01 -9.93 -12.95
CA ARG A 22 -18.93 -10.68 -12.07
C ARG A 22 -19.58 -11.91 -12.71
N HIS A 23 -19.78 -11.94 -14.03
CA HIS A 23 -20.33 -13.13 -14.69
C HIS A 23 -19.40 -14.33 -14.60
N TRP A 24 -18.10 -14.10 -14.46
CA TRP A 24 -17.10 -15.15 -14.30
C TRP A 24 -17.18 -15.88 -12.96
N PHE A 25 -17.92 -15.36 -11.98
CA PHE A 25 -18.25 -16.15 -10.78
C PHE A 25 -19.01 -17.44 -11.12
N LYS A 26 -19.83 -17.43 -12.17
CA LYS A 26 -20.56 -18.64 -12.62
C LYS A 26 -19.64 -19.63 -13.35
N LEU A 27 -18.48 -19.16 -13.79
CA LEU A 27 -17.47 -19.94 -14.51
C LEU A 27 -16.30 -20.30 -13.58
N TRP A 28 -16.55 -20.37 -12.26
CA TRP A 28 -15.49 -20.61 -11.30
C TRP A 28 -14.75 -21.94 -11.55
N ASP A 29 -15.48 -23.01 -11.87
CA ASP A 29 -14.88 -24.31 -12.19
C ASP A 29 -14.00 -24.26 -13.44
N TYR A 30 -14.36 -23.43 -14.42
CA TYR A 30 -13.53 -23.19 -15.60
C TYR A 30 -12.25 -22.46 -15.21
N LEU A 31 -12.34 -21.44 -14.35
CA LEU A 31 -11.18 -20.71 -13.85
C LEU A 31 -10.22 -21.65 -13.09
N GLU A 32 -10.73 -22.48 -12.18
CA GLU A 32 -9.89 -23.44 -11.47
C GLU A 32 -9.19 -24.41 -12.45
N LYS A 33 -9.89 -24.94 -13.44
CA LYS A 33 -9.30 -25.84 -14.45
C LYS A 33 -8.26 -25.15 -15.32
N SER A 34 -8.50 -23.92 -15.74
CA SER A 34 -7.59 -23.17 -16.62
C SER A 34 -6.40 -22.58 -15.88
N ALA A 35 -6.43 -22.54 -14.54
CA ALA A 35 -5.36 -21.92 -13.76
C ALA A 35 -4.00 -22.57 -14.05
N GLN A 36 -3.91 -23.89 -14.14
CA GLN A 36 -2.63 -24.58 -14.37
C GLN A 36 -1.90 -24.08 -15.63
N GLU A 37 -2.64 -23.80 -16.70
CA GLU A 37 -2.08 -23.35 -17.99
C GLU A 37 -2.05 -21.82 -18.13
N ASN A 38 -2.81 -21.10 -17.30
CA ASN A 38 -2.95 -19.66 -17.37
C ASN A 38 -2.92 -19.01 -15.99
N SER A 39 -1.76 -18.44 -15.63
CA SER A 39 -1.53 -17.71 -14.38
C SER A 39 -2.39 -16.47 -14.19
N PHE A 40 -2.88 -15.86 -15.28
CA PHE A 40 -3.79 -14.73 -15.21
C PHE A 40 -5.14 -15.14 -14.57
N THR A 41 -5.50 -16.42 -14.63
CA THR A 41 -6.70 -16.93 -13.98
C THR A 41 -6.69 -16.69 -12.47
N MET A 42 -5.52 -16.84 -11.83
CA MET A 42 -5.37 -16.55 -10.39
C MET A 42 -5.65 -15.08 -10.08
N VAL A 43 -5.22 -14.17 -10.96
CA VAL A 43 -5.45 -12.74 -10.85
C VAL A 43 -6.95 -12.43 -10.94
N VAL A 44 -7.63 -13.04 -11.92
CA VAL A 44 -9.08 -12.89 -12.09
C VAL A 44 -9.82 -13.41 -10.86
N MET A 45 -9.50 -14.60 -10.37
CA MET A 45 -10.11 -15.17 -9.16
C MET A 45 -9.89 -14.28 -7.92
N ALA A 46 -8.69 -13.73 -7.76
CA ALA A 46 -8.38 -12.79 -6.68
C ALA A 46 -9.21 -11.52 -6.76
N GLN A 47 -9.31 -10.92 -7.95
CA GLN A 47 -10.11 -9.71 -8.18
C GLN A 47 -11.61 -9.97 -7.92
N LEU A 48 -12.16 -11.09 -8.40
CA LEU A 48 -13.54 -11.47 -8.17
C LEU A 48 -13.82 -11.58 -6.67
N LEU A 49 -13.00 -12.34 -5.94
CA LEU A 49 -13.16 -12.50 -4.49
C LEU A 49 -12.99 -11.19 -3.73
N ALA A 50 -12.06 -10.32 -4.14
CA ALA A 50 -11.89 -8.99 -3.56
C ALA A 50 -13.12 -8.09 -3.79
N GLU A 51 -13.76 -8.18 -4.96
CA GLU A 51 -14.98 -7.44 -5.27
C GLU A 51 -16.18 -7.93 -4.45
N LYS A 52 -16.32 -9.26 -4.29
CA LYS A 52 -17.39 -9.89 -3.52
C LYS A 52 -17.27 -9.63 -2.02
N HIS A 53 -16.06 -9.70 -1.47
CA HIS A 53 -15.81 -9.56 -0.03
C HIS A 53 -15.13 -8.23 0.26
N ARG A 54 -15.92 -7.19 0.52
CA ARG A 54 -15.38 -5.83 0.71
C ARG A 54 -14.74 -5.59 2.09
N LYS A 55 -15.20 -6.26 3.16
CA LYS A 55 -14.71 -6.11 4.54
C LYS A 55 -14.90 -7.39 5.36
N GLY A 56 -14.15 -7.51 6.45
CA GLY A 56 -14.40 -8.50 7.50
C GLY A 56 -13.80 -9.89 7.25
N ALA A 57 -14.19 -10.84 8.10
CA ALA A 57 -13.74 -12.23 8.10
C ALA A 57 -13.82 -12.94 6.73
N PRO A 58 -14.83 -12.71 5.87
CA PRO A 58 -14.90 -13.37 4.57
C PRO A 58 -13.71 -13.08 3.63
N ARG A 59 -12.99 -11.96 3.83
CA ARG A 59 -11.75 -11.69 3.08
C ARG A 59 -10.61 -12.60 3.51
N VAL A 60 -10.57 -13.00 4.78
CA VAL A 60 -9.57 -13.94 5.32
C VAL A 60 -9.78 -15.31 4.67
N ASP A 61 -11.01 -15.81 4.69
CA ASP A 61 -11.36 -17.10 4.07
C ASP A 61 -11.06 -17.11 2.58
N ALA A 62 -11.41 -16.04 1.86
CA ALA A 62 -11.10 -15.89 0.44
C ALA A 62 -9.59 -15.94 0.16
N LYS A 63 -8.80 -15.28 1.01
CA LYS A 63 -7.34 -15.26 0.87
C LYS A 63 -6.73 -16.61 1.15
N ILE A 64 -7.16 -17.29 2.22
CA ILE A 64 -6.73 -18.66 2.55
C ILE A 64 -7.06 -19.59 1.39
N ARG A 65 -8.27 -19.51 0.84
CA ARG A 65 -8.71 -20.32 -0.30
C ARG A 65 -7.79 -20.17 -1.51
N LEU A 66 -7.43 -18.94 -1.87
CA LEU A 66 -6.53 -18.68 -3.01
C LEU A 66 -5.11 -19.16 -2.76
N PHE A 67 -4.58 -18.99 -1.55
CA PHE A 67 -3.24 -19.48 -1.20
C PHE A 67 -3.20 -21.02 -1.18
N ARG A 68 -4.23 -21.69 -0.67
CA ARG A 68 -4.39 -23.15 -0.76
C ARG A 68 -4.44 -23.60 -2.22
N PHE A 69 -5.26 -22.96 -3.04
CA PHE A 69 -5.37 -23.31 -4.45
C PHE A 69 -4.05 -23.06 -5.21
N LEU A 70 -3.39 -21.91 -4.99
CA LEU A 70 -2.09 -21.61 -5.60
C LEU A 70 -1.03 -22.66 -5.27
N SER A 71 -1.06 -23.23 -4.06
CA SER A 71 -0.11 -24.26 -3.64
C SER A 71 -0.28 -25.60 -4.36
N GLN A 72 -1.47 -25.84 -4.92
CA GLN A 72 -1.77 -27.06 -5.68
C GLN A 72 -1.34 -26.94 -7.14
N LEU A 73 -1.11 -25.71 -7.62
CA LEU A 73 -0.66 -25.45 -8.99
C LEU A 73 0.86 -25.67 -9.11
N SER A 74 1.34 -26.06 -10.30
CA SER A 74 2.75 -26.41 -10.52
C SER A 74 3.56 -25.27 -11.16
N TYR A 75 3.38 -24.03 -10.70
CA TYR A 75 4.16 -22.91 -11.20
C TYR A 75 5.61 -22.91 -10.70
N ALA A 76 6.49 -22.22 -11.42
CA ALA A 76 7.84 -21.97 -10.96
C ALA A 76 7.82 -21.13 -9.65
N PRO A 77 8.80 -21.31 -8.74
CA PRO A 77 8.82 -20.59 -7.46
C PRO A 77 8.76 -19.07 -7.60
N HIS A 78 9.33 -18.51 -8.67
CA HIS A 78 9.26 -17.07 -8.95
C HIS A 78 7.82 -16.63 -9.25
N ASP A 79 7.12 -17.33 -10.13
CA ASP A 79 5.76 -16.99 -10.53
C ASP A 79 4.77 -17.17 -9.37
N MET A 80 4.94 -18.23 -8.57
CA MET A 80 4.19 -18.40 -7.32
C MET A 80 4.34 -17.20 -6.39
N GLN A 81 5.56 -16.67 -6.23
CA GLN A 81 5.80 -15.48 -5.41
C GLN A 81 5.12 -14.24 -5.98
N GLN A 82 5.15 -14.02 -7.30
CA GLN A 82 4.47 -12.88 -7.92
C GLN A 82 2.94 -12.99 -7.75
N LEU A 83 2.37 -14.17 -7.98
CA LEU A 83 0.94 -14.40 -7.81
C LEU A 83 0.51 -14.23 -6.35
N ALA A 84 1.31 -14.71 -5.39
CA ALA A 84 1.06 -14.50 -3.96
C ALA A 84 1.04 -13.00 -3.61
N ARG A 85 1.98 -12.20 -4.14
CA ARG A 85 2.00 -10.73 -3.96
C ARG A 85 0.74 -10.08 -4.53
N ILE A 86 0.32 -10.49 -5.71
CA ILE A 86 -0.88 -9.95 -6.35
C ILE A 86 -2.13 -10.29 -5.52
N ILE A 87 -2.27 -11.52 -5.04
CA ILE A 87 -3.36 -11.93 -4.17
C ILE A 87 -3.36 -11.12 -2.88
N ASP A 88 -2.18 -10.90 -2.27
CA ASP A 88 -2.01 -10.10 -1.07
C ASP A 88 -2.47 -8.64 -1.28
N TRP A 89 -2.12 -8.04 -2.43
CA TRP A 89 -2.56 -6.69 -2.81
C TRP A 89 -4.06 -6.59 -3.08
N PHE A 90 -4.69 -7.58 -3.71
CA PHE A 90 -6.14 -7.56 -3.90
C PHE A 90 -6.91 -7.80 -2.60
N LEU A 91 -6.36 -8.63 -1.73
CA LEU A 91 -6.93 -9.05 -0.45
C LEU A 91 -6.15 -8.49 0.73
N VAL A 92 -5.99 -7.16 0.77
CA VAL A 92 -5.46 -6.46 1.95
C VAL A 92 -6.38 -6.72 3.14
N LEU A 93 -5.77 -7.09 4.27
CA LEU A 93 -6.43 -7.41 5.53
C LEU A 93 -5.99 -6.40 6.61
N PRO A 94 -6.91 -5.95 7.47
CA PRO A 94 -6.58 -5.29 8.74
C PRO A 94 -5.67 -6.16 9.62
N ALA A 95 -4.87 -5.55 10.49
CA ALA A 95 -3.85 -6.22 11.30
C ALA A 95 -4.36 -7.45 12.07
N HIS A 96 -5.52 -7.34 12.74
CA HIS A 96 -6.11 -8.46 13.49
C HIS A 96 -6.51 -9.65 12.61
N PHE A 97 -6.95 -9.41 11.37
CA PHE A 97 -7.27 -10.46 10.41
C PHE A 97 -6.03 -11.03 9.74
N GLN A 98 -4.95 -10.26 9.66
CA GLN A 98 -3.68 -10.70 9.12
C GLN A 98 -3.03 -11.75 10.03
N GLU A 99 -3.15 -11.60 11.34
CA GLU A 99 -2.64 -12.59 12.30
C GLU A 99 -3.39 -13.93 12.21
N ILE A 100 -4.72 -13.89 12.11
CA ILE A 100 -5.55 -15.09 11.87
C ILE A 100 -5.13 -15.79 10.57
N PHE A 101 -4.93 -15.02 9.49
CA PHE A 101 -4.43 -15.56 8.21
C PHE A 101 -3.06 -16.25 8.37
N TYR A 102 -2.11 -15.63 9.07
CA TYR A 102 -0.78 -16.21 9.26
C TYR A 102 -0.83 -17.51 10.07
N GLN A 103 -1.60 -17.55 11.16
CA GLN A 103 -1.75 -18.76 11.97
C GLN A 103 -2.32 -19.92 11.15
N GLU A 104 -3.34 -19.66 10.35
CA GLU A 104 -3.95 -20.68 9.49
C GLU A 104 -2.97 -21.18 8.42
N ILE A 105 -2.26 -20.29 7.75
CA ILE A 105 -1.25 -20.64 6.75
C ILE A 105 -0.08 -21.43 7.37
N GLN A 106 0.36 -21.08 8.58
CA GLN A 106 1.39 -21.83 9.29
C GLN A 106 0.93 -23.24 9.65
N SER A 107 -0.33 -23.42 10.05
CA SER A 107 -0.90 -24.74 10.30
C SER A 107 -0.88 -25.59 9.02
N LEU A 108 -1.26 -25.00 7.89
CA LEU A 108 -1.31 -25.67 6.58
C LEU A 108 0.07 -25.99 5.98
N LYS A 109 1.13 -25.28 6.41
CA LYS A 109 2.51 -25.48 5.94
C LYS A 109 3.06 -26.87 6.28
N LYS A 110 2.50 -27.55 7.28
CA LYS A 110 2.87 -28.95 7.59
C LYS A 110 2.35 -29.94 6.54
N ASP A 111 1.21 -29.63 5.94
CA ASP A 111 0.54 -30.51 4.97
C ASP A 111 0.92 -30.17 3.53
N LEU A 112 1.25 -28.90 3.28
CA LEU A 112 1.63 -28.37 1.98
C LEU A 112 3.12 -28.03 2.04
N ASN A 113 3.94 -28.73 1.26
CA ASN A 113 5.42 -28.58 1.20
C ASN A 113 5.83 -27.21 0.61
N MET A 114 5.46 -26.13 1.31
CA MET A 114 5.32 -24.76 0.81
C MET A 114 6.57 -23.92 1.08
N THR A 115 7.60 -24.12 0.25
CA THR A 115 8.85 -23.36 0.36
C THR A 115 8.66 -21.86 0.08
N PHE A 116 7.73 -21.47 -0.79
CA PHE A 116 7.60 -20.08 -1.26
C PHE A 116 7.01 -19.11 -0.23
N ILE A 117 6.10 -19.55 0.66
CA ILE A 117 5.51 -18.68 1.69
C ILE A 117 6.58 -18.16 2.64
N THR A 118 7.53 -19.02 3.02
CA THR A 118 8.69 -18.60 3.85
C THR A 118 9.49 -17.48 3.19
N SER A 119 9.69 -17.56 1.87
CA SER A 119 10.40 -16.51 1.11
C SER A 119 9.55 -15.25 0.97
N PHE A 120 8.23 -15.38 0.77
CA PHE A 120 7.30 -14.26 0.74
C PHE A 120 7.24 -13.52 2.08
N GLU A 121 7.09 -14.24 3.20
CA GLU A 121 7.12 -13.70 4.56
C GLU A 121 8.43 -12.96 4.85
N ARG A 122 9.57 -13.59 4.53
CA ARG A 122 10.89 -12.96 4.71
C ARG A 122 11.03 -11.68 3.89
N ASN A 123 10.55 -11.68 2.65
CA ASN A 123 10.61 -10.50 1.79
C ASN A 123 9.66 -9.40 2.27
N GLY A 124 8.45 -9.76 2.70
CA GLY A 124 7.47 -8.82 3.26
C GLY A 124 7.97 -8.16 4.55
N ILE A 125 8.58 -8.92 5.46
CA ILE A 125 9.18 -8.39 6.68
C ILE A 125 10.35 -7.46 6.35
N LYS A 126 11.25 -7.87 5.45
CA LYS A 126 12.39 -7.03 5.01
C LYS A 126 11.92 -5.71 4.40
N GLN A 127 10.93 -5.76 3.52
CA GLN A 127 10.37 -4.56 2.89
C GLN A 127 9.65 -3.67 3.91
N GLY A 128 8.86 -4.25 4.81
CA GLY A 128 8.19 -3.51 5.89
C GLY A 128 9.18 -2.82 6.81
N MET A 129 10.26 -3.50 7.21
CA MET A 129 11.33 -2.93 8.03
C MET A 129 12.07 -1.80 7.30
N GLN A 130 12.42 -1.99 6.02
CA GLN A 130 13.06 -0.95 5.22
C GLN A 130 12.19 0.30 5.07
N LEU A 131 10.90 0.12 4.77
CA LEU A 131 9.96 1.23 4.65
C LEU A 131 9.76 1.96 6.00
N GLY A 132 9.66 1.20 7.09
CA GLY A 132 9.56 1.74 8.44
C GLY A 132 10.79 2.55 8.84
N LEU A 133 11.99 2.04 8.54
CA LEU A 133 13.24 2.75 8.80
C LEU A 133 13.36 4.03 7.97
N GLN A 134 12.99 3.99 6.69
CA GLN A 134 13.01 5.17 5.83
C GLN A 134 12.05 6.25 6.34
N LYS A 135 10.80 5.87 6.65
CA LYS A 135 9.82 6.80 7.21
C LYS A 135 10.26 7.37 8.55
N GLY A 136 10.71 6.53 9.47
CA GLY A 136 11.18 6.97 10.79
C GLY A 136 12.40 7.90 10.70
N ARG A 137 13.31 7.67 9.75
CA ARG A 137 14.44 8.56 9.50
C ARG A 137 14.00 9.91 8.94
N GLU A 138 13.04 9.92 8.03
CA GLU A 138 12.52 11.15 7.45
C GLU A 138 11.71 11.97 8.46
N GLU A 139 10.85 11.32 9.24
CA GLU A 139 10.08 11.92 10.33
C GLU A 139 11.00 12.48 11.42
N GLY A 140 11.96 11.68 11.91
CA GLY A 140 12.93 12.13 12.90
C GLY A 140 13.81 13.28 12.41
N ARG A 141 14.13 13.34 11.10
CA ARG A 141 14.83 14.50 10.52
C ARG A 141 13.94 15.74 10.56
N ARG A 142 12.65 15.64 10.21
CA ARG A 142 11.73 16.78 10.24
C ARG A 142 11.53 17.29 11.67
N GLU A 143 11.25 16.38 12.62
CA GLU A 143 11.11 16.73 14.03
C GLU A 143 12.37 17.41 14.57
N GLY A 144 13.55 16.88 14.26
CA GLY A 144 14.83 17.48 14.66
C GLY A 144 15.03 18.90 14.12
N VAL A 145 14.61 19.17 12.88
CA VAL A 145 14.67 20.52 12.29
C VAL A 145 13.71 21.49 12.99
N HIS A 146 12.49 21.05 13.31
CA HIS A 146 11.54 21.86 14.09
C HIS A 146 12.09 22.18 15.48
N ASP A 147 12.61 21.18 16.19
CA ASP A 147 13.12 21.33 17.56
C ASP A 147 14.38 22.19 17.60
N MET A 148 15.24 22.05 16.60
CA MET A 148 16.42 22.90 16.44
C MET A 148 16.02 24.37 16.23
N LEU A 149 15.07 24.65 15.34
CA LEU A 149 14.59 26.02 15.11
C LEU A 149 13.95 26.63 16.37
N ARG A 150 13.12 25.86 17.09
CA ARG A 150 12.56 26.28 18.39
C ARG A 150 13.64 26.62 19.40
N ALA A 151 14.66 25.76 19.52
CA ALA A 151 15.77 25.96 20.44
C ALA A 151 16.57 27.22 20.09
N GLN A 152 16.87 27.45 18.81
CA GLN A 152 17.60 28.64 18.38
C GLN A 152 16.84 29.93 18.66
N ILE A 153 15.52 29.98 18.36
CA ILE A 153 14.68 31.16 18.66
C ILE A 153 14.64 31.40 20.17
N LYS A 154 14.44 30.34 20.97
CA LYS A 154 14.41 30.44 22.44
C LYS A 154 15.75 30.91 23.01
N ILE A 155 16.87 30.45 22.47
CA ILE A 155 18.21 30.89 22.91
C ILE A 155 18.46 32.34 22.51
N LYS A 156 18.12 32.73 21.29
CA LYS A 156 18.45 34.07 20.77
C LYS A 156 17.56 35.17 21.35
N PHE A 157 16.28 34.90 21.52
CA PHE A 157 15.28 35.90 21.91
C PHE A 157 14.74 35.69 23.33
N GLU A 158 15.22 34.68 24.05
CA GLU A 158 14.77 34.26 25.40
C GLU A 158 13.26 33.97 25.51
N MET A 159 12.53 34.01 24.40
CA MET A 159 11.10 33.77 24.31
C MET A 159 10.78 32.96 23.04
N LEU A 160 9.74 32.13 23.13
CA LEU A 160 9.12 31.48 21.98
C LEU A 160 7.61 31.75 22.06
N PRO A 161 7.11 32.78 21.37
CA PRO A 161 5.68 33.09 21.37
C PRO A 161 4.85 31.93 20.82
N GLU A 162 3.64 31.71 21.36
CA GLU A 162 2.76 30.61 20.91
C GLU A 162 2.45 30.68 19.42
N TRP A 163 2.28 31.89 18.87
CA TRP A 163 2.03 32.08 17.45
C TRP A 163 3.21 31.60 16.58
N ALA A 164 4.45 31.76 17.07
CA ALA A 164 5.66 31.32 16.39
C ALA A 164 5.79 29.79 16.44
N ASP A 165 5.52 29.17 17.59
CA ASP A 165 5.51 27.71 17.71
C ASP A 165 4.43 27.06 16.82
N MET A 166 3.24 27.66 16.73
CA MET A 166 2.19 27.19 15.82
C MET A 166 2.60 27.32 14.35
N LYS A 167 3.33 28.38 13.99
CA LYS A 167 3.83 28.59 12.62
C LYS A 167 4.91 27.56 12.27
N ILE A 168 5.82 27.28 13.20
CA ILE A 168 6.82 26.22 13.07
C ILE A 168 6.17 24.85 12.91
N LYS A 169 5.15 24.50 13.71
CA LYS A 169 4.46 23.20 13.63
C LYS A 169 3.82 22.91 12.27
N LYS A 170 3.37 23.94 11.55
CA LYS A 170 2.66 23.81 10.26
C LYS A 170 3.56 24.01 9.04
N ALA A 171 4.80 24.43 9.25
CA ALA A 171 5.74 24.74 8.18
C ALA A 171 6.17 23.49 7.41
N ASP A 172 6.41 23.65 6.11
CA ASP A 172 7.03 22.61 5.31
C ASP A 172 8.56 22.62 5.45
N ALA A 173 9.24 21.69 4.78
CA ALA A 173 10.69 21.57 4.92
C ALA A 173 11.45 22.79 4.37
N GLY A 174 10.93 23.45 3.33
CA GLY A 174 11.59 24.61 2.71
C GLY A 174 11.49 25.86 3.58
N ASP A 175 10.31 26.08 4.18
CA ASP A 175 10.09 27.16 5.14
C ASP A 175 11.02 27.04 6.35
N LEU A 176 11.17 25.84 6.92
CA LEU A 176 12.04 25.60 8.07
C LEU A 176 13.51 25.84 7.77
N GLU A 177 14.00 25.38 6.61
CA GLU A 177 15.39 25.58 6.20
C GLU A 177 15.72 27.07 6.03
N ARG A 178 14.79 27.82 5.43
CA ARG A 178 14.92 29.27 5.29
C ARG A 178 14.93 29.97 6.66
N TRP A 179 14.02 29.60 7.55
CA TRP A 179 13.91 30.23 8.86
C TRP A 179 15.13 29.93 9.74
N ILE A 180 15.73 28.73 9.66
CA ILE A 180 16.99 28.41 10.36
C ILE A 180 18.11 29.39 9.96
N CYS A 181 18.23 29.71 8.67
CA CYS A 181 19.19 30.70 8.20
C CYS A 181 18.84 32.12 8.69
N ASN A 182 17.56 32.49 8.65
CA ASN A 182 17.09 33.80 9.08
C ASN A 182 17.28 34.04 10.59
N VAL A 183 17.19 33.00 11.43
CA VAL A 183 17.38 33.16 12.89
C VAL A 183 18.72 33.78 13.21
N VAL A 184 19.77 33.50 12.44
CA VAL A 184 21.12 34.03 12.72
C VAL A 184 21.18 35.56 12.57
N THR A 185 20.48 36.12 11.59
CA THR A 185 20.54 37.55 11.24
C THR A 185 19.35 38.37 11.76
N ALA A 186 18.24 37.73 12.10
CA ALA A 186 17.02 38.36 12.60
C ALA A 186 17.25 39.21 13.86
N GLN A 187 16.67 40.41 13.94
CA GLN A 187 16.73 41.27 15.13
C GLN A 187 15.50 41.11 16.03
N ARG A 188 14.39 40.62 15.48
CA ARG A 188 13.17 40.26 16.20
C ARG A 188 12.67 38.88 15.78
N VAL A 189 11.79 38.30 16.59
CA VAL A 189 11.22 36.96 16.32
C VAL A 189 10.43 36.95 15.01
N GLU A 190 9.78 38.05 14.65
CA GLU A 190 9.03 38.20 13.40
C GLU A 190 9.92 38.10 12.16
N ASP A 191 11.14 38.64 12.23
CA ASP A 191 12.09 38.68 11.10
C ASP A 191 12.56 37.28 10.69
N VAL A 192 12.48 36.32 11.61
CA VAL A 192 12.80 34.92 11.33
C VAL A 192 11.90 34.34 10.26
N PHE A 193 10.64 34.75 10.23
CA PHE A 193 9.58 34.16 9.41
C PHE A 193 9.33 34.89 8.09
N LEU A 194 10.26 35.77 7.67
CA LEU A 194 10.20 36.56 6.42
C LEU A 194 10.88 35.84 5.25
#